data_AF-A0A1G0NAE4-F1
#
_entry.id   AF-A0A1G0NAE4-F1
#
_cell.length_a   1.000
_cell.length_b   1.000
_cell.length_c   1.000
_cell.angle_alpha   90.00
_cell.angle_beta   90.00
_cell.angle_gamma   90.00
#
_symmetry.space_group_name_H-M   'P 1'
#
loop_
_entity.id
_entity.type
_entity.pdbx_description
1 polymer ?
#
loop_
_entity_poly.entity_id
_entity_poly.type
_entity_poly.pdbx_seq_one_letter_code
_entity_poly.pdbx_strand_id
1 'polypeptide(L)'
;MNLSRLSKFTPVAVSALAFALLVSHTFDWGNLSVDTTSILLLVVIVLAPLSELVKKIKIGDFEAEIGSREVEKVSENLKSSEIGEPEKPNLIHSDIPKLVESDPQLGMAKLRIELERLLKAIYFRVEQPELDIDKVPLNRLLNELAEKRVIPVALQSSVRDVLSLANRAIHGESIKAQDAESLANLGVKVITELRRIFRGLPGKAVEKRPISKEQEKRYSGAKYKVTAITPYVDEPYLSTYVLDKKGMDEFLNGYHEYAQYIVGVEVFDDTHNAE
;
A
#
# COMPACT_ATOMS: atom_id res chain seq x y z
N MET A 1 5.96 -38.43 16.49
CA MET A 1 5.39 -38.48 17.85
C MET A 1 4.68 -37.14 18.10
N ASN A 2 3.36 -37.15 18.30
CA ASN A 2 2.51 -35.95 18.26
C ASN A 2 2.70 -35.04 19.49
N LEU A 3 3.24 -33.83 19.30
CA LEU A 3 3.42 -32.79 20.34
C LEU A 3 2.10 -32.38 21.05
N SER A 4 0.94 -32.60 20.39
CA SER A 4 -0.37 -32.31 20.97
C SER A 4 -0.76 -33.25 22.12
N ARG A 5 -0.26 -34.50 22.15
CA ARG A 5 -0.51 -35.44 23.24
C ARG A 5 0.31 -35.09 24.49
N LEU A 6 1.56 -34.63 24.33
CA LEU A 6 2.44 -34.28 25.46
C LEU A 6 1.84 -33.18 26.36
N SER A 7 1.17 -32.19 25.76
CA SER A 7 0.60 -31.03 26.47
C SER A 7 -0.60 -31.35 27.38
N LYS A 8 -1.23 -32.52 27.23
CA LYS A 8 -2.36 -32.97 28.08
C LYS A 8 -1.89 -33.81 29.26
N PHE A 9 -0.73 -34.45 29.15
CA PHE A 9 -0.18 -35.27 30.23
C PHE A 9 0.62 -34.46 31.26
N THR A 10 1.06 -33.26 30.91
CA THR A 10 1.85 -32.39 31.81
C THR A 10 1.12 -32.01 33.11
N PRO A 11 -0.13 -31.49 33.10
CA PRO A 11 -0.80 -31.10 34.34
C PRO A 11 -1.16 -32.32 35.21
N VAL A 12 -1.52 -33.43 34.58
CA VAL A 12 -1.84 -34.69 35.27
C VAL A 12 -0.60 -35.27 35.96
N ALA A 13 0.55 -35.28 35.27
CA ALA A 13 1.81 -35.75 35.84
C ALA A 13 2.29 -34.88 37.01
N VAL A 14 2.19 -33.55 36.88
CA VAL A 14 2.56 -32.61 37.94
C VAL A 14 1.65 -32.76 39.16
N SER A 15 0.33 -32.93 38.95
CA SER A 15 -0.63 -33.16 40.04
C SER A 15 -0.40 -34.49 40.76
N ALA A 16 -0.13 -35.56 40.01
CA ALA A 16 0.16 -36.88 40.57
C ALA A 16 1.45 -36.88 41.40
N LEU A 17 2.49 -36.21 40.90
CA LEU A 17 3.76 -36.08 41.61
C LEU A 17 3.61 -35.24 42.90
N ALA A 18 2.91 -34.10 42.82
CA ALA A 18 2.66 -33.26 43.99
C ALA A 18 1.81 -33.99 45.05
N PHE A 19 0.83 -34.80 44.63
CA PHE A 19 0.03 -35.62 45.55
C PHE A 19 0.87 -36.70 46.23
N ALA A 20 1.74 -37.40 45.50
CA ALA A 20 2.63 -38.39 46.09
C ALA A 20 3.60 -37.77 47.12
N LEU A 21 4.14 -36.59 46.83
CA LEU A 21 4.99 -35.83 47.76
C LEU A 21 4.19 -35.36 48.99
N LEU A 22 2.94 -34.91 48.81
CA LEU A 22 2.07 -34.51 49.91
C LEU A 22 1.74 -35.68 50.83
N VAL A 23 1.35 -36.83 50.27
CA VAL A 23 1.10 -38.05 51.06
C VAL A 23 2.37 -38.47 51.80
N SER A 24 3.53 -38.50 51.13
CA SER A 24 4.80 -38.86 51.77
C SER A 24 5.18 -37.90 52.91
N HIS A 25 4.89 -36.61 52.77
CA HIS A 25 5.21 -35.59 53.77
C HIS A 25 4.22 -35.58 54.94
N THR A 26 2.93 -35.82 54.68
CA THR A 26 1.89 -35.83 55.71
C THR A 26 1.87 -37.14 56.50
N PHE A 27 2.35 -38.25 55.91
CA PHE A 27 2.47 -39.57 56.55
C PHE A 27 3.89 -39.88 57.02
N ASP A 28 4.61 -38.89 57.56
CA ASP A 28 5.79 -39.21 58.38
C ASP A 28 5.32 -40.08 59.55
N TRP A 29 5.81 -41.32 59.61
CA TRP A 29 5.28 -42.49 60.33
C TRP A 29 4.96 -42.23 61.83
N GLY A 30 3.85 -41.57 62.13
CA GLY A 30 3.28 -41.46 63.47
C GLY A 30 2.76 -40.08 63.88
N ASN A 31 2.99 -39.00 63.11
CA ASN A 31 2.47 -37.66 63.46
C ASN A 31 1.96 -36.90 62.23
N LEU A 32 0.66 -36.60 62.24
CA LEU A 32 0.04 -35.77 61.21
C LEU A 32 0.38 -34.29 61.47
N SER A 33 1.43 -33.78 60.83
CA SER A 33 1.78 -32.35 60.86
C SER A 33 1.32 -31.66 59.59
N VAL A 34 0.45 -30.66 59.73
CA VAL A 34 0.12 -29.75 58.62
C VAL A 34 1.16 -28.64 58.65
N ASP A 35 2.19 -28.77 57.83
CA ASP A 35 3.24 -27.75 57.68
C ASP A 35 3.01 -26.88 56.43
N THR A 36 3.71 -25.75 56.36
CA THR A 36 3.72 -24.81 55.23
C THR A 36 3.96 -25.52 53.90
N THR A 37 4.81 -26.55 53.89
CA THR A 37 5.09 -27.39 52.72
C THR A 37 3.86 -28.17 52.24
N SER A 38 3.05 -28.71 53.16
CA SER A 38 1.81 -29.41 52.83
C SER A 38 0.76 -28.46 52.25
N ILE A 39 0.68 -27.24 52.78
CA ILE A 39 -0.19 -26.18 52.24
C ILE A 39 0.24 -25.80 50.82
N LEU A 40 1.55 -25.63 50.58
CA LEU A 40 2.08 -25.28 49.27
C LEU A 40 1.82 -26.38 48.23
N LEU A 41 2.02 -27.64 48.59
CA LEU A 41 1.73 -28.79 47.72
C LEU A 41 0.24 -28.93 47.41
N LEU A 42 -0.63 -28.67 48.39
CA LEU A 42 -2.09 -28.62 48.17
C LEU A 42 -2.46 -27.53 47.16
N VAL A 43 -1.90 -26.33 47.29
CA VAL A 43 -2.11 -25.23 46.35
C VAL A 43 -1.66 -25.61 44.94
N VAL A 44 -0.51 -26.27 44.79
CA VAL A 44 -0.03 -26.75 43.48
C VAL A 44 -1.00 -27.77 42.87
N ILE A 45 -1.54 -28.71 43.65
CA ILE A 45 -2.53 -29.70 43.20
C ILE A 45 -3.83 -29.02 42.73
N VAL A 46 -4.28 -27.98 43.42
CA VAL A 46 -5.49 -27.22 43.05
C VAL A 46 -5.26 -26.35 41.82
N LEU A 47 -4.09 -25.74 41.67
CA LEU A 47 -3.76 -24.85 40.56
C LEU A 47 -3.34 -25.59 39.28
N ALA A 48 -2.76 -26.79 39.39
CA ALA A 48 -2.33 -27.57 38.24
C ALA A 48 -3.43 -27.85 37.18
N PRO A 49 -4.67 -28.26 37.53
CA PRO A 49 -5.75 -28.39 36.56
C PRO A 49 -6.23 -27.03 36.00
N LEU A 50 -5.98 -25.91 36.69
CA LEU A 50 -6.29 -24.57 36.17
C LEU A 50 -5.36 -24.15 35.03
N SER A 51 -4.21 -24.80 34.84
CA SER A 51 -3.36 -24.56 33.67
C SER A 51 -4.08 -24.87 32.33
N GLU A 52 -5.06 -25.76 32.34
CA GLU A 52 -5.91 -26.02 31.17
C GLU A 52 -6.94 -24.90 30.93
N LEU A 53 -7.32 -24.15 31.96
CA LEU A 53 -8.11 -22.91 31.80
C LEU A 53 -7.28 -21.77 31.19
N VAL A 54 -5.96 -21.75 31.42
CA VAL A 54 -5.03 -20.78 30.81
C VAL A 54 -4.77 -21.07 29.33
N LYS A 55 -5.06 -22.29 28.82
CA LYS A 55 -5.01 -22.60 27.38
C LYS A 55 -6.02 -21.81 26.53
N LYS A 56 -6.91 -21.05 27.18
CA LYS A 56 -7.87 -20.17 26.51
C LYS A 56 -7.86 -18.74 27.06
N ILE A 57 -6.70 -18.22 27.47
CA ILE A 57 -6.45 -16.82 27.13
C ILE A 57 -6.19 -16.83 25.63
N LYS A 58 -7.27 -16.68 24.85
CA LYS A 58 -7.16 -16.14 23.50
C LYS A 58 -6.47 -14.78 23.64
N ILE A 59 -5.14 -14.77 23.58
CA ILE A 59 -4.40 -13.65 23.01
C ILE A 59 -4.64 -13.75 21.50
N GLY A 60 -5.90 -13.58 21.10
CA GLY A 60 -6.41 -14.11 19.83
C GLY A 60 -7.68 -13.43 19.35
N ASP A 61 -8.00 -12.28 19.96
CA ASP A 61 -8.66 -11.15 19.31
C ASP A 61 -7.75 -9.89 19.45
N PHE A 62 -6.44 -10.07 19.68
CA PHE A 62 -5.46 -9.04 19.31
C PHE A 62 -5.31 -9.14 17.79
N GLU A 63 -6.42 -8.89 17.08
CA GLU A 63 -6.34 -8.43 15.71
C GLU A 63 -5.41 -7.22 15.78
N ALA A 64 -4.31 -7.26 15.02
CA ALA A 64 -3.50 -6.07 14.85
C ALA A 64 -4.42 -5.05 14.17
N GLU A 65 -5.09 -4.25 14.99
CA GLU A 65 -5.97 -3.19 14.55
C GLU A 65 -5.08 -2.00 14.23
N ILE A 66 -5.26 -1.43 13.05
CA ILE A 66 -4.64 -0.16 12.70
C ILE A 66 -5.22 0.90 13.62
N GLY A 67 -4.40 1.41 14.55
CA GLY A 67 -4.87 2.38 15.53
C GLY A 67 -5.14 3.73 14.89
N SER A 68 -6.22 4.39 15.30
CA SER A 68 -6.58 5.74 14.82
C SER A 68 -5.42 6.74 14.99
N ARG A 69 -4.61 6.59 16.05
CA ARG A 69 -3.39 7.38 16.29
C ARG A 69 -2.35 7.25 15.18
N GLU A 70 -2.26 6.10 14.53
CA GLU A 70 -1.32 5.89 13.43
C GLU A 70 -1.76 6.66 12.19
N VAL A 71 -3.07 6.69 11.91
CA VAL A 71 -3.66 7.49 10.83
C VAL A 71 -3.53 8.99 11.12
N GLU A 72 -3.73 9.41 12.37
CA GLU A 72 -3.54 10.80 12.81
C GLU A 72 -2.10 11.28 12.58
N LYS A 73 -1.09 10.45 12.90
CA LYS A 73 0.33 10.75 12.65
C LYS A 73 0.62 11.03 11.17
N VAL A 74 0.00 10.27 10.26
CA VAL A 74 0.14 10.53 8.81
C VAL A 74 -0.40 11.91 8.45
N SER A 75 -1.54 12.29 9.01
CA SER A 75 -2.12 13.62 8.83
C SER A 75 -1.21 14.73 9.36
N GLU A 76 -0.57 14.54 10.53
CA GLU A 76 0.37 15.51 11.10
C GLU A 76 1.65 15.66 10.25
N ASN A 77 2.21 14.55 9.77
CA ASN A 77 3.37 14.55 8.87
C ASN A 77 3.08 15.29 7.56
N LEU A 78 1.87 15.13 7.02
CA LEU A 78 1.46 15.85 5.81
C LEU A 78 1.27 17.35 6.05
N LYS A 79 0.66 17.74 7.18
CA LYS A 79 0.46 19.16 7.53
C LYS A 79 1.78 19.90 7.74
N SER A 80 2.76 19.25 8.34
CA SER A 80 4.09 19.84 8.61
C SER A 80 4.96 20.01 7.37
N SER A 81 4.58 19.40 6.24
CA SER A 81 5.39 19.38 5.03
C SER A 81 5.36 20.68 4.19
N GLU A 82 4.65 21.74 4.62
CA GLU A 82 4.41 22.99 3.84
C GLU A 82 3.97 22.74 2.38
N ILE A 83 3.28 21.62 2.20
CA ILE A 83 2.77 21.19 0.92
C ILE A 83 1.57 22.09 0.61
N GLY A 84 1.77 23.06 -0.28
CA GLY A 84 0.75 24.04 -0.67
C GLY A 84 -0.56 23.37 -1.11
N GLU A 85 -1.68 24.01 -0.78
CA GLU A 85 -3.00 23.56 -1.23
C GLU A 85 -3.03 23.43 -2.76
N PRO A 86 -3.54 22.32 -3.32
CA PRO A 86 -3.58 22.14 -4.75
C PRO A 86 -4.44 23.24 -5.38
N GLU A 87 -3.88 23.96 -6.35
CA GLU A 87 -4.47 25.11 -7.07
C GLU A 87 -5.80 24.78 -7.81
N LYS A 88 -6.21 23.51 -7.81
CA LYS A 88 -7.54 22.99 -8.10
C LYS A 88 -7.62 21.55 -7.57
N PRO A 89 -8.68 21.15 -6.83
CA PRO A 89 -8.91 19.76 -6.49
C PRO A 89 -9.31 19.05 -7.79
N ASN A 90 -8.33 18.60 -8.54
CA ASN A 90 -8.58 17.70 -9.63
C ASN A 90 -9.13 16.42 -8.97
N LEU A 91 -10.36 16.03 -9.32
CA LEU A 91 -11.09 14.83 -8.84
C LEU A 91 -10.39 13.49 -9.22
N ILE A 92 -9.09 13.56 -9.43
CA ILE A 92 -8.20 12.46 -9.75
C ILE A 92 -8.18 11.55 -8.53
N HIS A 93 -8.58 10.30 -8.75
CA HIS A 93 -8.62 9.23 -7.75
C HIS A 93 -9.74 9.32 -6.69
N SER A 94 -10.86 9.99 -7.01
CA SER A 94 -12.08 9.93 -6.19
C SER A 94 -12.69 8.52 -6.09
N ASP A 95 -12.23 7.60 -6.94
CA ASP A 95 -12.57 6.18 -6.90
C ASP A 95 -11.88 5.42 -5.76
N ILE A 96 -10.75 5.91 -5.22
CA ILE A 96 -10.08 5.26 -4.07
C ILE A 96 -10.93 5.38 -2.80
N PRO A 97 -11.36 6.58 -2.33
CA PRO A 97 -12.21 6.67 -1.14
C PRO A 97 -13.53 5.90 -1.31
N LYS A 98 -14.18 6.01 -2.48
CA LYS A 98 -15.40 5.24 -2.79
C LYS A 98 -15.20 3.74 -2.71
N LEU A 99 -14.04 3.25 -3.15
CA LEU A 99 -13.72 1.83 -3.09
C LEU A 99 -13.50 1.39 -1.64
N VAL A 100 -12.83 2.21 -0.84
CA VAL A 100 -12.63 1.97 0.60
C VAL A 100 -13.95 1.92 1.37
N GLU A 101 -14.92 2.77 1.02
CA GLU A 101 -16.28 2.72 1.61
C GLU A 101 -16.95 1.37 1.38
N SER A 102 -16.76 0.78 0.19
CA SER A 102 -17.34 -0.53 -0.15
C SER A 102 -16.51 -1.73 0.33
N ASP A 103 -15.19 -1.63 0.22
CA ASP A 103 -14.21 -2.67 0.53
C ASP A 103 -12.87 -1.99 0.91
N PRO A 104 -12.57 -1.87 2.21
CA PRO A 104 -11.35 -1.25 2.69
C PRO A 104 -10.08 -1.92 2.17
N GLN A 105 -10.05 -3.26 2.06
CA GLN A 105 -8.85 -3.99 1.64
C GLN A 105 -8.55 -3.71 0.17
N LEU A 106 -9.58 -3.80 -0.68
CA LEU A 106 -9.46 -3.53 -2.10
C LEU A 106 -9.12 -2.05 -2.37
N GLY A 107 -9.72 -1.14 -1.61
CA GLY A 107 -9.40 0.28 -1.66
C GLY A 107 -7.95 0.59 -1.27
N MET A 108 -7.43 -0.05 -0.21
CA MET A 108 -6.01 0.08 0.19
C MET A 108 -5.06 -0.56 -0.82
N ALA A 109 -5.44 -1.67 -1.44
CA ALA A 109 -4.69 -2.27 -2.55
C ALA A 109 -4.55 -1.31 -3.72
N LYS A 110 -5.66 -0.67 -4.14
CA LYS A 110 -5.66 0.33 -5.20
C LYS A 110 -4.81 1.55 -4.85
N LEU A 111 -4.89 2.04 -3.61
CA LEU A 111 -4.04 3.13 -3.12
C LEU A 111 -2.56 2.79 -3.24
N ARG A 112 -2.15 1.59 -2.79
CA ARG A 112 -0.78 1.10 -2.88
C ARG A 112 -0.30 1.01 -4.33
N ILE A 113 -1.12 0.47 -5.23
CA ILE A 113 -0.79 0.35 -6.67
C ILE A 113 -0.55 1.73 -7.29
N GLU A 114 -1.42 2.71 -7.02
CA GLU A 114 -1.27 4.06 -7.56
C GLU A 114 -0.02 4.77 -7.04
N LEU A 115 0.30 4.63 -5.75
CA LEU A 115 1.54 5.15 -5.17
C LEU A 115 2.77 4.51 -5.79
N GLU A 116 2.79 3.19 -5.91
CA GLU A 116 3.90 2.44 -6.50
C GLU A 116 4.15 2.86 -7.96
N ARG A 117 3.08 2.88 -8.76
CA ARG A 117 3.14 3.28 -10.18
C ARG A 117 3.73 4.68 -10.34
N LEU A 118 3.29 5.62 -9.51
CA LEU A 118 3.74 7.01 -9.59
C LEU A 118 5.18 7.18 -9.12
N LEU A 119 5.59 6.50 -8.05
CA LEU A 119 6.98 6.51 -7.58
C LEU A 119 7.93 5.90 -8.61
N LYS A 120 7.55 4.78 -9.24
CA LYS A 120 8.29 4.20 -10.37
C LYS A 120 8.39 5.18 -11.54
N ALA A 121 7.30 5.84 -11.92
CA ALA A 121 7.31 6.83 -13.00
C ALA A 121 8.23 8.03 -12.70
N ILE A 122 8.20 8.55 -11.45
CA ILE A 122 9.11 9.60 -10.99
C ILE A 122 10.56 9.13 -11.07
N TYR A 123 10.86 7.95 -10.52
CA TYR A 123 12.19 7.39 -10.53
C TYR A 123 12.74 7.18 -11.94
N PHE A 124 11.95 6.57 -12.82
CA PHE A 124 12.31 6.37 -14.22
C PHE A 124 12.67 7.70 -14.91
N ARG A 125 11.90 8.75 -14.64
CA ARG A 125 12.14 10.09 -15.21
C ARG A 125 13.47 10.71 -14.75
N VAL A 126 13.86 10.45 -13.50
CA VAL A 126 15.07 11.04 -12.89
C VAL A 126 16.31 10.22 -13.22
N GLU A 127 16.24 8.90 -13.08
CA GLU A 127 17.39 8.02 -13.16
C GLU A 127 17.66 7.50 -14.57
N GLN A 128 16.61 7.38 -15.41
CA GLN A 128 16.69 6.67 -16.69
C GLN A 128 17.43 5.33 -16.57
N PRO A 129 17.01 4.45 -15.64
CA PRO A 129 17.79 3.27 -15.30
C PRO A 129 17.82 2.29 -16.49
N GLU A 130 18.98 1.67 -16.73
CA GLU A 130 19.11 0.58 -17.71
C GLU A 130 18.42 -0.71 -17.24
N LEU A 131 18.16 -0.82 -15.93
CA LEU A 131 17.56 -1.98 -15.29
C LEU A 131 16.03 -1.93 -15.33
N ASP A 132 15.45 -3.12 -15.32
CA ASP A 132 14.01 -3.34 -15.15
C ASP A 132 13.53 -2.76 -13.81
N ILE A 133 12.83 -1.62 -13.90
CA ILE A 133 12.34 -0.86 -12.75
C ILE A 133 11.35 -1.65 -11.89
N ASP A 134 10.70 -2.67 -12.45
CA ASP A 134 9.73 -3.48 -11.71
C ASP A 134 10.37 -4.38 -10.65
N LYS A 135 11.68 -4.62 -10.77
CA LYS A 135 12.46 -5.39 -9.79
C LYS A 135 13.00 -4.54 -8.64
N VAL A 136 12.89 -3.22 -8.72
CA VAL A 136 13.44 -2.32 -7.70
C VAL A 136 12.43 -2.18 -6.54
N PRO A 137 12.81 -2.49 -5.29
CA PRO A 137 11.91 -2.36 -4.15
C PRO A 137 11.46 -0.92 -3.93
N LEU A 138 10.18 -0.73 -3.60
CA LEU A 138 9.58 0.60 -3.44
C LEU A 138 10.30 1.48 -2.40
N ASN A 139 10.73 0.88 -1.29
CA ASN A 139 11.52 1.58 -0.26
C ASN A 139 12.85 2.09 -0.80
N ARG A 140 13.49 1.35 -1.71
CA ARG A 140 14.74 1.78 -2.34
C ARG A 140 14.50 2.97 -3.27
N LEU A 141 13.46 2.91 -4.11
CA LEU A 141 13.05 4.03 -4.97
C LEU A 141 12.80 5.30 -4.12
N LEU A 142 12.05 5.16 -3.03
CA LEU A 142 11.70 6.26 -2.16
C LEU A 142 12.90 6.85 -1.39
N ASN A 143 13.88 6.01 -1.02
CA ASN A 143 15.13 6.47 -0.41
C ASN A 143 15.95 7.28 -1.40
N GLU A 144 16.22 6.73 -2.58
CA GLU A 144 17.04 7.37 -3.61
C GLU A 144 16.42 8.69 -4.08
N LEU A 145 15.10 8.75 -4.25
CA LEU A 145 14.39 9.98 -4.63
C LEU A 145 14.47 11.08 -3.57
N ALA A 146 14.48 10.73 -2.28
CA ALA A 146 14.62 11.69 -1.20
C ALA A 146 16.07 12.15 -1.02
N GLU A 147 17.04 11.24 -1.15
CA GLU A 147 18.48 11.56 -1.13
C GLU A 147 18.83 12.58 -2.22
N LYS A 148 18.24 12.43 -3.41
CA LYS A 148 18.39 13.36 -4.54
C LYS A 148 17.54 14.62 -4.43
N ARG A 149 16.80 14.80 -3.33
CA ARG A 149 15.89 15.93 -3.08
C ARG A 149 14.81 16.12 -4.16
N VAL A 150 14.47 15.06 -4.88
CA VAL A 150 13.34 15.05 -5.82
C VAL A 150 12.02 15.06 -5.03
N ILE A 151 11.98 14.28 -3.95
CA ILE A 151 10.87 14.23 -3.01
C ILE A 151 11.33 14.87 -1.69
N PRO A 152 10.60 15.86 -1.14
CA PRO A 152 10.90 16.41 0.18
C PRO A 152 10.87 15.32 1.26
N VAL A 153 11.76 15.41 2.26
CA VAL A 153 11.85 14.41 3.35
C VAL A 153 10.52 14.23 4.09
N ALA A 154 9.76 15.30 4.29
CA ALA A 154 8.47 15.25 4.97
C ALA A 154 7.36 14.57 4.11
N LEU A 155 7.45 14.67 2.78
CA LEU A 155 6.62 13.88 1.87
C LEU A 155 7.08 12.41 1.86
N GLN A 156 8.38 12.15 1.95
CA GLN A 156 8.94 10.80 2.03
C GLN A 156 8.40 10.02 3.24
N SER A 157 8.40 10.63 4.43
CA SER A 157 7.84 10.00 5.64
C SER A 157 6.35 9.72 5.45
N SER A 158 5.60 10.70 4.97
CA SER A 158 4.16 10.55 4.70
C SER A 158 3.86 9.40 3.72
N VAL A 159 4.65 9.26 2.65
CA VAL A 159 4.54 8.14 1.70
C VAL A 159 4.81 6.80 2.39
N ARG A 160 5.88 6.69 3.21
CA ARG A 160 6.17 5.45 3.94
C ARG A 160 5.05 5.06 4.88
N ASP A 161 4.51 6.02 5.62
CA ASP A 161 3.46 5.76 6.60
C ASP A 161 2.19 5.26 5.90
N VAL A 162 1.76 5.94 4.82
CA VAL A 162 0.61 5.49 4.02
C VAL A 162 0.84 4.09 3.44
N LEU A 163 2.02 3.82 2.86
CA LEU A 163 2.33 2.50 2.30
C LEU A 163 2.33 1.41 3.37
N SER A 164 2.87 1.68 4.55
CA SER A 164 2.90 0.74 5.67
C SER A 164 1.48 0.39 6.12
N LEU A 165 0.63 1.39 6.36
CA LEU A 165 -0.75 1.19 6.81
C LEU A 165 -1.60 0.50 5.73
N ALA A 166 -1.45 0.90 4.46
CA ALA A 166 -2.15 0.24 3.36
C ALA A 166 -1.71 -1.24 3.23
N ASN A 167 -0.42 -1.54 3.36
CA ASN A 167 0.09 -2.91 3.29
C ASN A 167 -0.46 -3.79 4.42
N ARG A 168 -0.52 -3.26 5.64
CA ARG A 168 -1.12 -3.93 6.80
C ARG A 168 -2.60 -4.23 6.57
N ALA A 169 -3.37 -3.25 6.11
CA ALA A 169 -4.78 -3.43 5.78
C ALA A 169 -5.01 -4.49 4.69
N ILE A 170 -4.16 -4.52 3.64
CA ILE A 170 -4.21 -5.56 2.59
C ILE A 170 -3.94 -6.97 3.16
N HIS A 171 -3.09 -7.08 4.18
CA HIS A 171 -2.82 -8.36 4.86
C HIS A 171 -3.87 -8.77 5.90
N GLY A 172 -4.99 -8.04 5.98
CA GLY A 172 -6.12 -8.40 6.82
C GLY A 172 -6.08 -7.80 8.22
N GLU A 173 -5.19 -6.85 8.50
CA GLU A 173 -5.29 -6.04 9.71
C GLU A 173 -6.59 -5.23 9.70
N SER A 174 -7.34 -5.28 10.80
CA SER A 174 -8.61 -4.58 10.89
C SER A 174 -8.39 -3.07 10.99
N ILE A 175 -9.25 -2.32 10.32
CA ILE A 175 -9.21 -0.85 10.30
C ILE A 175 -10.65 -0.36 10.43
N LYS A 176 -10.88 0.62 11.31
CA LYS A 176 -12.20 1.24 11.45
C LYS A 176 -12.56 1.94 10.15
N ALA A 177 -13.84 1.90 9.77
CA ALA A 177 -14.32 2.52 8.52
C ALA A 177 -13.88 3.99 8.39
N GLN A 178 -14.02 4.78 9.47
CA GLN A 178 -13.60 6.19 9.50
C GLN A 178 -12.07 6.35 9.33
N ASP A 179 -11.28 5.47 9.92
CA ASP A 179 -9.82 5.49 9.81
C ASP A 179 -9.36 5.06 8.41
N ALA A 180 -10.06 4.10 7.80
CA ALA A 180 -9.82 3.68 6.43
C ALA A 180 -10.13 4.80 5.44
N GLU A 181 -11.28 5.47 5.60
CA GLU A 181 -11.65 6.64 4.81
C GLU A 181 -10.64 7.78 4.98
N SER A 182 -10.23 8.06 6.22
CA SER A 182 -9.23 9.08 6.53
C SER A 182 -7.88 8.74 5.87
N LEU A 183 -7.42 7.49 5.98
CA LEU A 183 -6.20 7.03 5.33
C LEU A 183 -6.28 7.12 3.80
N ALA A 184 -7.43 6.78 3.21
CA ALA A 184 -7.67 6.90 1.78
C ALA A 184 -7.53 8.35 1.31
N ASN A 185 -8.16 9.28 2.03
CA ASN A 185 -8.09 10.71 1.74
C ASN A 185 -6.68 11.28 1.89
N LEU A 186 -5.93 10.84 2.91
CA LEU A 186 -4.52 11.19 3.08
C LEU A 186 -3.66 10.62 1.94
N GLY A 187 -3.91 9.38 1.54
CA GLY A 187 -3.26 8.75 0.40
C GLY A 187 -3.50 9.49 -0.92
N VAL A 188 -4.72 9.94 -1.19
CA VAL A 188 -5.04 10.77 -2.37
C VAL A 188 -4.29 12.11 -2.34
N LYS A 189 -4.14 12.73 -1.16
CA LYS A 189 -3.31 13.94 -1.01
C LYS A 189 -1.84 13.66 -1.33
N VAL A 190 -1.27 12.57 -0.81
CA VAL A 190 0.10 12.15 -1.14
C VAL A 190 0.27 11.94 -2.65
N ILE A 191 -0.67 11.24 -3.30
CA ILE A 191 -0.62 11.02 -4.75
C ILE A 191 -0.68 12.35 -5.51
N THR A 192 -1.52 13.28 -5.07
CA THR A 192 -1.64 14.61 -5.70
C THR A 192 -0.30 15.35 -5.68
N GLU A 193 0.44 15.26 -4.59
CA GLU A 193 1.74 15.89 -4.44
C GLU A 193 2.85 15.24 -5.23
N LEU A 194 2.91 13.91 -5.22
CA LEU A 194 3.80 13.17 -6.08
C LEU A 194 3.52 13.49 -7.56
N ARG A 195 2.26 13.69 -7.96
CA ARG A 195 1.91 14.13 -9.33
C ARG A 195 2.37 15.56 -9.60
N ARG A 196 2.28 16.46 -8.62
CA ARG A 196 2.81 17.83 -8.75
C ARG A 196 4.32 17.80 -8.99
N ILE A 197 5.05 16.98 -8.22
CA ILE A 197 6.49 16.74 -8.41
C ILE A 197 6.73 16.16 -9.81
N PHE A 198 6.03 15.09 -10.18
CA PHE A 198 6.19 14.44 -11.50
C PHE A 198 5.98 15.42 -12.67
N ARG A 199 4.98 16.30 -12.59
CA ARG A 199 4.75 17.36 -13.59
C ARG A 199 5.85 18.43 -13.61
N GLY A 200 6.45 18.70 -12.46
CA GLY A 200 7.59 19.60 -12.31
C GLY A 200 8.92 18.98 -12.77
N LEU A 201 9.01 17.64 -12.84
CA LEU A 201 10.18 16.96 -13.38
C LEU A 201 10.27 17.20 -14.89
N PRO A 202 11.41 17.70 -15.39
CA PRO A 202 11.53 18.01 -16.80
C PRO A 202 11.40 16.73 -17.65
N GLY A 203 10.40 16.68 -18.52
CA GLY A 203 10.73 16.60 -19.94
C GLY A 203 10.81 18.05 -20.38
N LYS A 204 12.00 18.59 -20.66
CA LYS A 204 12.12 20.02 -20.98
C LYS A 204 11.25 20.29 -22.21
N ALA A 205 10.13 20.98 -22.03
CA ALA A 205 9.42 21.57 -23.15
C ALA A 205 10.43 22.48 -23.85
N VAL A 206 10.85 22.08 -25.05
CA VAL A 206 11.85 22.82 -25.82
C VAL A 206 11.31 24.20 -26.19
N GLU A 207 9.99 24.34 -26.28
CA GLU A 207 9.28 25.58 -26.58
C GLU A 207 7.97 25.67 -25.77
N LYS A 208 7.65 26.87 -25.30
CA LYS A 208 6.33 27.21 -24.73
C LYS A 208 5.85 28.50 -25.36
N ARG A 209 4.65 28.48 -25.94
CA ARG A 209 4.01 29.66 -26.53
C ARG A 209 2.56 29.77 -26.07
N PRO A 210 2.07 30.98 -25.73
CA PRO A 210 0.65 31.18 -25.44
C PRO A 210 -0.18 30.92 -26.71
N ILE A 211 -1.39 30.39 -26.54
CA ILE A 211 -2.37 30.20 -27.61
C ILE A 211 -3.66 30.97 -27.30
N SER A 212 -4.37 31.41 -28.34
CA SER A 212 -5.67 32.09 -28.18
C SER A 212 -6.78 31.13 -27.78
N LYS A 213 -7.92 31.68 -27.32
CA LYS A 213 -9.11 30.88 -26.99
C LYS A 213 -9.71 30.17 -28.21
N GLU A 214 -9.59 30.77 -29.38
CA GLU A 214 -10.00 30.16 -30.65
C GLU A 214 -9.08 28.96 -31.00
N GLN A 215 -7.77 29.11 -30.79
CA GLN A 215 -6.82 28.01 -30.99
C GLN A 215 -7.08 26.86 -30.01
N GLU A 216 -7.33 27.16 -28.72
CA GLU A 216 -7.70 26.15 -27.73
C GLU A 216 -8.95 25.37 -28.16
N LYS A 217 -9.99 26.06 -28.65
CA LYS A 217 -11.20 25.42 -29.17
C LYS A 217 -10.92 24.57 -30.40
N ARG A 218 -10.10 25.06 -31.34
CA ARG A 218 -9.70 24.31 -32.54
C ARG A 218 -9.01 23.00 -32.16
N TYR A 219 -8.00 23.04 -31.27
CA TYR A 219 -7.30 21.83 -30.83
C TYR A 219 -8.21 20.89 -30.03
N SER A 220 -9.12 21.42 -29.23
CA SER A 220 -10.03 20.59 -28.42
C SER A 220 -11.06 19.82 -29.26
N GLY A 221 -11.47 20.37 -30.41
CA GLY A 221 -12.42 19.74 -31.33
C GLY A 221 -11.78 19.01 -32.52
N ALA A 222 -10.44 19.05 -32.64
CA ALA A 222 -9.73 18.43 -33.75
C ALA A 222 -9.66 16.91 -33.63
N LYS A 223 -9.49 16.25 -34.77
CA LYS A 223 -8.96 14.89 -34.86
C LYS A 223 -7.45 14.96 -35.02
N TYR A 224 -6.77 13.91 -34.59
CA TYR A 224 -5.32 13.79 -34.59
C TYR A 224 -4.90 12.54 -35.33
N LYS A 225 -3.93 12.71 -36.23
CA LYS A 225 -3.21 11.62 -36.86
C LYS A 225 -2.11 11.17 -35.90
N VAL A 226 -2.19 9.92 -35.44
CA VAL A 226 -1.19 9.30 -34.56
C VAL A 226 -0.46 8.24 -35.34
N THR A 227 0.86 8.37 -35.43
CA THR A 227 1.71 7.41 -36.12
C THR A 227 2.49 6.60 -35.10
N ALA A 228 2.40 5.26 -35.17
CA ALA A 228 3.12 4.36 -34.30
C ALA A 228 3.87 3.25 -35.07
N ILE A 229 5.02 2.80 -34.56
CA ILE A 229 5.83 1.71 -35.10
C ILE A 229 5.60 0.44 -34.28
N THR A 230 5.37 -0.70 -34.91
CA THR A 230 5.42 -2.04 -34.28
C THR A 230 6.77 -2.68 -34.58
N PRO A 231 7.74 -2.71 -33.66
CA PRO A 231 9.15 -3.08 -33.94
C PRO A 231 9.46 -4.59 -33.84
N TYR A 232 8.72 -5.34 -33.02
CA TYR A 232 9.08 -6.71 -32.60
C TYR A 232 8.18 -7.77 -33.25
N VAL A 233 8.04 -7.65 -34.56
CA VAL A 233 7.36 -8.61 -35.44
C VAL A 233 8.31 -8.91 -36.60
N ASP A 234 8.13 -10.04 -37.29
CA ASP A 234 9.01 -10.46 -38.40
C ASP A 234 9.18 -9.37 -39.46
N GLU A 235 8.14 -8.57 -39.68
CA GLU A 235 8.14 -7.40 -40.56
C GLU A 235 7.59 -6.16 -39.82
N PRO A 236 8.46 -5.25 -39.33
CA PRO A 236 8.03 -4.04 -38.65
C PRO A 236 7.19 -3.14 -39.55
N TYR A 237 6.11 -2.55 -39.02
CA TYR A 237 5.22 -1.70 -39.79
C TYR A 237 4.78 -0.45 -39.04
N LEU A 238 4.40 0.57 -39.82
CA LEU A 238 3.82 1.82 -39.33
C LEU A 238 2.30 1.70 -39.31
N SER A 239 1.69 2.03 -38.18
CA SER A 239 0.24 2.19 -38.03
C SER A 239 -0.09 3.67 -37.94
N THR A 240 -1.12 4.09 -38.68
CA THR A 240 -1.68 5.44 -38.60
C THR A 240 -3.10 5.36 -38.09
N TYR A 241 -3.38 6.09 -37.00
CA TYR A 241 -4.70 6.19 -36.40
C TYR A 241 -5.21 7.62 -36.54
N VAL A 242 -6.51 7.79 -36.78
CA VAL A 242 -7.17 9.09 -36.71
C VAL A 242 -8.09 9.09 -35.50
N LEU A 243 -7.69 9.83 -34.45
CA LEU A 243 -8.33 9.81 -33.14
C LEU A 243 -8.83 11.20 -32.79
N ASP A 244 -10.06 11.31 -32.28
CA ASP A 244 -10.47 12.53 -31.57
C ASP A 244 -9.84 12.56 -30.17
N LYS A 245 -10.15 13.61 -29.38
CA LYS A 245 -9.63 13.74 -28.01
C LYS A 245 -9.94 12.51 -27.14
N LYS A 246 -11.16 11.97 -27.22
CA LYS A 246 -11.57 10.82 -26.41
C LYS A 246 -10.82 9.57 -26.84
N GLY A 247 -10.72 9.33 -28.15
CA GLY A 247 -9.96 8.22 -28.72
C GLY A 247 -8.47 8.30 -28.39
N MET A 248 -7.88 9.50 -28.34
CA MET A 248 -6.50 9.68 -27.89
C MET A 248 -6.33 9.29 -26.42
N ASP A 249 -7.25 9.73 -25.54
CA ASP A 249 -7.20 9.38 -24.12
C ASP A 249 -7.30 7.85 -23.93
N GLU A 250 -8.19 7.17 -24.66
CA GLU A 250 -8.33 5.71 -24.66
C GLU A 250 -7.10 5.00 -25.24
N PHE A 251 -6.52 5.50 -26.33
CA PHE A 251 -5.34 4.92 -26.96
C PHE A 251 -4.09 5.01 -26.07
N LEU A 252 -3.92 6.15 -25.39
CA LEU A 252 -2.81 6.34 -24.45
C LEU A 252 -3.02 5.56 -23.15
N ASN A 253 -4.27 5.28 -22.78
CA ASN A 253 -4.60 4.46 -21.64
C ASN A 253 -4.39 2.97 -21.98
N GLY A 254 -3.39 2.34 -21.35
CA GLY A 254 -2.96 0.99 -21.75
C GLY A 254 -1.86 0.98 -22.80
N TYR A 255 -1.32 2.14 -23.19
CA TYR A 255 -0.26 2.25 -24.20
C TYR A 255 0.95 1.32 -23.96
N HIS A 256 1.30 1.08 -22.69
CA HIS A 256 2.35 0.16 -22.27
C HIS A 256 2.11 -1.32 -22.63
N GLU A 257 0.87 -1.73 -22.89
CA GLU A 257 0.52 -3.10 -23.30
C GLU A 257 0.74 -3.31 -24.80
N TYR A 258 0.73 -2.23 -25.58
CA TYR A 258 0.99 -2.31 -27.01
C TYR A 258 2.49 -2.41 -27.22
N ALA A 259 2.92 -3.41 -28.00
CA ALA A 259 4.27 -3.49 -28.54
C ALA A 259 4.46 -2.45 -29.67
N GLN A 260 4.12 -1.17 -29.40
CA GLN A 260 4.14 -0.08 -30.37
C GLN A 260 4.81 1.18 -29.80
N TYR A 261 5.49 1.96 -30.66
CA TYR A 261 6.12 3.25 -30.35
C TYR A 261 5.46 4.40 -31.09
N ILE A 262 4.86 5.38 -30.40
CA ILE A 262 4.35 6.61 -31.03
C ILE A 262 5.55 7.42 -31.50
N VAL A 263 5.56 7.72 -32.80
CA VAL A 263 6.61 8.50 -33.46
C VAL A 263 6.12 9.84 -33.99
N GLY A 264 4.80 10.08 -34.01
CA GLY A 264 4.25 11.36 -34.43
C GLY A 264 2.79 11.56 -34.03
N VAL A 265 2.44 12.82 -33.74
CA VAL A 265 1.06 13.27 -33.51
C VAL A 265 0.85 14.61 -34.21
N GLU A 266 -0.12 14.66 -35.12
CA GLU A 266 -0.41 15.84 -35.95
C GLU A 266 -1.91 16.10 -35.99
N VAL A 267 -2.33 17.35 -36.19
CA VAL A 267 -3.76 17.64 -36.42
C VAL A 267 -4.16 17.05 -37.78
N PHE A 268 -5.25 16.28 -37.77
CA PHE A 268 -5.83 15.72 -38.99
C PHE A 268 -6.85 16.71 -39.56
N ASP A 269 -6.48 17.40 -40.63
CA ASP A 269 -7.39 18.22 -41.43
C ASP A 269 -7.91 17.37 -42.62
N ASP A 270 -9.22 17.11 -42.64
CA ASP A 270 -9.90 16.23 -43.62
C ASP A 270 -9.99 16.87 -45.03
N THR A 271 -9.45 18.07 -45.22
CA THR A 271 -9.62 18.89 -46.43
C THR A 271 -8.65 18.57 -47.57
N HIS A 272 -7.87 17.48 -47.48
CA HIS A 272 -6.88 17.10 -48.49
C HIS A 272 -7.04 15.70 -49.11
N ASN A 273 -8.12 14.96 -48.78
CA ASN A 273 -8.40 13.65 -49.38
C ASN A 273 -9.64 13.64 -50.29
N ALA A 274 -10.01 14.81 -50.82
CA ALA A 274 -11.05 14.96 -51.83
C ALA A 274 -10.45 15.56 -53.12
N GLU A 275 -9.46 14.87 -53.70
CA GLU A 275 -9.06 15.00 -55.10
C GLU A 275 -8.90 13.62 -55.72
#